data_AF-A0AAN6BWG6-F1
#
_entry.id   AF-A0AAN6BWG6-F1
#
_cell.length_a   1.000
_cell.length_b   1.000
_cell.length_c   1.000
_cell.angle_alpha   90.00
_cell.angle_beta   90.00
_cell.angle_gamma   90.00
#
_symmetry.space_group_name_H-M   'P 1'
#
loop_
_entity.id
_entity.type
_entity.pdbx_description
1 polymer ?
#
loop_
_entity_poly.entity_id
_entity_poly.type
_entity_poly.pdbx_seq_one_letter_code
_entity_poly.pdbx_strand_id
1 'polypeptide(L)'
;MRQEYTTLILDLGGVLANFTTKNNVGLRSSLIKAALDSSYWNDYESGRATEAECYENICQEFNIDIETWTRALEQMRKEGLQANTSLISSIKELRQMYTKTKVFCLSNIPASESDALRDEIQSWGIIDKFIASGIICQRKPERAAYEECLKIVETPVSSCIFVDDKAENIVAAQTLGFKGIVFSDTDNLVRDLHNLLGDPVARAKAFLEGKLKSTGSTSLDSYSQFIMLQSTGIRDLITPESDGRDYFQQGSPILTTTVHPEGSDTTSPVLAVLDNVPIDTKLKARDEILSNLNSDGLPLCWLGNSRPQFCHCMCASIFRFFVINDWGEDLLRVNDFLCRLLETRAYLHGSRYYKNPDWLLYILSDLCESRPSDSQLQRMRDLLVECVRERMGFDDNIFGAVLRLLSTQSLGFQSERDLKIVLDEQQLDGGWELAWPWGHGVESLQVGNRGVLTAMAMTAIERANMCF
;
A
#
# COMPACT_ATOMS: atom_id res chain seq x y z
N MET A 1 14.09 9.71 -7.44
CA MET A 1 13.89 8.66 -8.47
C MET A 1 13.42 7.38 -7.80
N ARG A 2 12.30 6.81 -8.23
CA ARG A 2 11.79 5.52 -7.76
C ARG A 2 12.76 4.41 -8.16
N GLN A 3 13.01 3.46 -7.25
CA GLN A 3 13.83 2.28 -7.54
C GLN A 3 13.11 1.42 -8.60
N GLU A 4 13.74 1.22 -9.77
CA GLU A 4 13.24 0.30 -10.81
C GLU A 4 13.82 -1.09 -10.56
N TYR A 5 12.94 -2.05 -10.28
CA TYR A 5 13.29 -3.46 -10.16
C TYR A 5 13.09 -4.16 -11.50
N THR A 6 14.09 -4.91 -11.93
CA THR A 6 14.09 -5.61 -13.23
C THR A 6 14.47 -7.08 -13.11
N THR A 7 14.82 -7.52 -11.91
CA THR A 7 15.30 -8.88 -11.66
C THR A 7 14.64 -9.46 -10.44
N LEU A 8 13.98 -10.60 -10.62
CA LEU A 8 13.39 -11.40 -9.56
C LEU A 8 14.22 -12.67 -9.39
N ILE A 9 14.66 -12.95 -8.17
CA ILE A 9 15.44 -14.13 -7.82
C ILE A 9 14.64 -14.88 -6.75
N LEU A 10 14.25 -16.12 -7.06
CA LEU A 10 13.39 -16.94 -6.23
C LEU A 10 14.20 -18.10 -5.64
N ASP A 11 13.89 -18.51 -4.41
CA ASP A 11 14.30 -19.84 -3.94
C ASP A 11 13.50 -20.94 -4.65
N LEU A 12 14.05 -22.15 -4.65
CA LEU A 12 13.35 -23.34 -5.11
C LEU A 12 12.51 -23.95 -3.98
N GLY A 13 13.16 -24.38 -2.90
CA GLY A 13 12.51 -25.04 -1.77
C GLY A 13 11.66 -24.06 -0.98
N GLY A 14 10.46 -24.47 -0.56
CA GLY A 14 9.56 -23.62 0.25
C GLY A 14 8.88 -22.49 -0.52
N VAL A 15 9.40 -22.09 -1.70
CA VAL A 15 8.85 -21.01 -2.54
C VAL A 15 8.24 -21.57 -3.83
N LEU A 16 9.07 -22.01 -4.79
CA LEU A 16 8.63 -22.54 -6.08
C LEU A 16 8.17 -23.99 -6.02
N ALA A 17 8.71 -24.77 -5.08
CA ALA A 17 8.34 -26.15 -4.85
C ALA A 17 8.52 -26.57 -3.40
N ASN A 18 7.67 -27.51 -2.96
CA ASN A 18 7.83 -28.19 -1.69
C ASN A 18 8.35 -29.60 -1.92
N PHE A 19 9.18 -30.09 -1.00
CA PHE A 19 9.71 -31.46 -1.04
C PHE A 19 9.05 -32.28 0.07
N THR A 20 8.27 -33.30 -0.30
CA THR A 20 7.69 -34.20 0.70
C THR A 20 8.75 -35.17 1.23
N THR A 21 8.84 -35.26 2.56
CA THR A 21 9.68 -36.24 3.25
C THR A 21 8.94 -37.56 3.53
N LYS A 22 7.68 -37.70 3.08
CA LYS A 22 6.95 -38.96 3.17
C LYS A 22 7.66 -40.00 2.30
N ASN A 23 7.89 -41.17 2.90
CA ASN A 23 8.62 -42.26 2.28
C ASN A 23 7.99 -43.59 2.71
N ASN A 24 8.21 -44.64 1.92
CA ASN A 24 7.72 -45.99 2.22
C ASN A 24 8.74 -46.85 2.99
N VAL A 25 9.93 -46.30 3.29
CA VAL A 25 11.02 -47.00 4.00
C VAL A 25 10.97 -46.82 5.52
N GLY A 26 9.96 -46.10 6.02
CA GLY A 26 9.69 -45.98 7.46
C GLY A 26 10.53 -44.92 8.18
N LEU A 27 11.30 -44.09 7.47
CA LEU A 27 12.02 -42.99 8.08
C LEU A 27 11.06 -41.88 8.50
N ARG A 28 11.22 -41.40 9.73
CA ARG A 28 10.42 -40.29 10.25
C ARG A 28 10.78 -39.01 9.51
N SER A 29 9.78 -38.25 9.07
CA SER A 29 9.95 -36.95 8.40
C SER A 29 10.84 -35.98 9.19
N SER A 30 10.74 -35.97 10.53
CA SER A 30 11.57 -35.11 11.38
C SER A 30 13.04 -35.50 11.36
N LEU A 31 13.35 -36.79 11.23
CA LEU A 31 14.72 -37.28 11.14
C LEU A 31 15.35 -36.90 9.80
N ILE A 32 14.59 -37.04 8.70
CA ILE A 32 15.03 -36.60 7.38
C ILE A 32 15.33 -35.11 7.39
N LYS A 33 14.41 -34.28 7.92
CA LYS A 33 14.63 -32.84 8.04
C LYS A 33 15.89 -32.50 8.83
N ALA A 34 16.07 -33.12 10.01
CA ALA A 34 17.26 -32.90 10.82
C ALA A 34 18.57 -33.29 10.10
N ALA A 35 18.54 -34.37 9.31
CA ALA A 35 19.67 -34.79 8.49
C ALA A 35 19.97 -33.81 7.34
N LEU A 36 18.93 -33.30 6.67
CA LEU A 36 19.06 -32.27 5.62
C LEU A 36 19.50 -30.91 6.17
N ASP A 37 19.20 -30.61 7.44
CA ASP A 37 19.67 -29.38 8.11
C ASP A 37 21.09 -29.52 8.70
N SER A 38 21.73 -30.70 8.58
CA SER A 38 23.05 -30.97 9.17
C SER A 38 24.20 -30.30 8.41
N SER A 39 25.36 -30.17 9.06
CA SER A 39 26.58 -29.66 8.41
C SER A 39 27.03 -30.54 7.25
N TYR A 40 26.83 -31.86 7.34
CA TYR A 40 27.19 -32.79 6.27
C TYR A 40 26.41 -32.52 4.99
N TRP A 41 25.10 -32.27 5.12
CA TRP A 41 24.27 -31.89 3.99
C TRP A 41 24.65 -30.50 3.45
N ASN A 42 24.95 -29.54 4.32
CA ASN A 42 25.42 -28.21 3.90
C ASN A 42 26.73 -28.29 3.09
N ASP A 43 27.66 -29.17 3.46
CA ASP A 43 28.91 -29.39 2.74
C ASP A 43 28.67 -30.07 1.38
N TYR A 44 27.70 -30.99 1.32
CA TYR A 44 27.28 -31.59 0.06
C TYR A 44 26.61 -30.57 -0.88
N GLU A 45 25.68 -29.76 -0.36
CA GLU A 45 25.03 -28.66 -1.09
C GLU A 45 26.02 -27.63 -1.63
N SER A 46 27.18 -27.46 -1.00
CA SER A 46 28.22 -26.52 -1.42
C SER A 46 29.35 -27.19 -2.21
N GLY A 47 29.25 -28.49 -2.52
CA GLY A 47 30.25 -29.23 -3.28
C GLY A 47 31.58 -29.46 -2.52
N ARG A 48 31.59 -29.24 -1.19
CA ARG A 48 32.75 -29.49 -0.32
C ARG A 48 32.90 -30.95 0.08
N ALA A 49 31.81 -31.71 0.01
CA ALA A 49 31.78 -33.16 0.24
C ALA A 49 31.11 -33.86 -0.95
N THR A 50 31.49 -35.10 -1.20
CA THR A 50 30.83 -35.98 -2.16
C THR A 50 29.54 -36.56 -1.58
N GLU A 51 28.64 -37.07 -2.44
CA GLU A 51 27.40 -37.74 -2.02
C GLU A 51 27.70 -38.90 -1.05
N ALA A 52 28.71 -39.71 -1.36
CA ALA A 52 29.11 -40.86 -0.55
C ALA A 52 29.56 -40.43 0.86
N GLU A 53 30.44 -39.44 0.96
CA GLU A 53 30.90 -38.90 2.25
C GLU A 53 29.75 -38.29 3.05
N CYS A 54 28.86 -37.55 2.38
CA CYS A 54 27.69 -36.97 3.03
C CYS A 54 26.78 -38.06 3.61
N TYR A 55 26.43 -39.08 2.81
CA TYR A 55 25.51 -40.11 3.23
C TYR A 55 26.12 -40.98 4.33
N GLU A 56 27.40 -41.33 4.25
CA GLU A 56 28.09 -42.09 5.30
C GLU A 56 28.06 -41.34 6.63
N ASN A 57 28.41 -40.05 6.64
CA ASN A 57 28.40 -39.22 7.84
C ASN A 57 26.98 -39.04 8.42
N ILE A 58 25.98 -38.80 7.58
CA ILE A 58 24.57 -38.71 8.02
C ILE A 58 24.10 -40.03 8.61
N CYS A 59 24.35 -41.15 7.93
CA CYS A 59 23.96 -42.47 8.40
C CYS A 59 24.60 -42.82 9.73
N GLN A 60 25.87 -42.46 9.91
CA GLN A 60 26.59 -42.67 11.17
C GLN A 60 26.03 -41.80 12.30
N GLU A 61 25.87 -40.49 12.09
CA GLU A 61 25.41 -39.54 13.12
C GLU A 61 23.98 -39.82 13.56
N PHE A 62 23.08 -40.03 12.61
CA PHE A 62 21.66 -40.23 12.86
C PHE A 62 21.27 -41.70 13.08
N ASN A 63 22.25 -42.61 13.06
CA ASN A 63 22.07 -44.05 13.20
C ASN A 63 21.02 -44.60 12.20
N ILE A 64 21.19 -44.25 10.93
CA ILE A 64 20.32 -44.64 9.81
C ILE A 64 21.08 -45.63 8.94
N ASP A 65 20.43 -46.72 8.54
CA ASP A 65 20.97 -47.63 7.54
C ASP A 65 21.12 -46.93 6.16
N ILE A 66 22.27 -47.13 5.51
CA ILE A 66 22.64 -46.44 4.26
C ILE A 66 21.69 -46.76 3.11
N GLU A 67 21.21 -48.01 3.02
CA GLU A 67 20.26 -48.42 1.99
C GLU A 67 18.90 -47.74 2.22
N THR A 68 18.48 -47.65 3.47
CA THR A 68 17.25 -46.97 3.89
C THR A 68 17.32 -45.47 3.58
N TRP A 69 18.42 -44.79 3.92
CA TRP A 69 18.63 -43.37 3.63
C TRP A 69 18.61 -43.09 2.12
N THR A 70 19.37 -43.88 1.35
CA THR A 70 19.47 -43.75 -0.11
C THR A 70 18.09 -43.91 -0.76
N ARG A 71 17.33 -44.95 -0.39
CA ARG A 71 15.97 -45.18 -0.92
C ARG A 71 15.00 -44.05 -0.56
N ALA A 72 15.12 -43.46 0.64
CA ALA A 72 14.30 -42.32 1.03
C ALA A 72 14.59 -41.09 0.15
N LEU A 73 15.86 -40.76 -0.08
CA LEU A 73 16.23 -39.64 -0.95
C LEU A 73 15.87 -39.88 -2.41
N GLU A 74 16.00 -41.11 -2.92
CA GLU A 74 15.54 -41.46 -4.26
C GLU A 74 14.02 -41.25 -4.44
N GLN A 75 13.22 -41.60 -3.43
CA GLN A 75 11.78 -41.34 -3.43
C GLN A 75 11.47 -39.85 -3.38
N MET A 76 12.16 -39.10 -2.51
CA MET A 76 12.04 -37.64 -2.48
C MET A 76 12.40 -37.01 -3.83
N ARG A 77 13.41 -37.55 -4.52
CA ARG A 77 13.85 -37.07 -5.83
C ARG A 77 12.82 -37.36 -6.94
N LYS A 78 12.23 -38.55 -6.96
CA LYS A 78 11.32 -38.99 -8.05
C LYS A 78 9.87 -38.56 -7.86
N GLU A 79 9.40 -38.54 -6.63
CA GLU A 79 7.98 -38.38 -6.29
C GLU A 79 7.75 -37.24 -5.29
N GLY A 80 8.84 -36.65 -4.79
CA GLY A 80 8.78 -35.72 -3.66
C GLY A 80 8.57 -34.27 -4.03
N LEU A 81 8.87 -33.87 -5.27
CA LEU A 81 8.70 -32.49 -5.71
C LEU A 81 7.22 -32.16 -5.91
N GLN A 82 6.76 -31.11 -5.25
CA GLN A 82 5.42 -30.56 -5.39
C GLN A 82 5.54 -29.09 -5.81
N ALA A 83 5.47 -28.86 -7.12
CA ALA A 83 5.55 -27.51 -7.68
C ALA A 83 4.39 -26.63 -7.18
N ASN A 84 4.70 -25.38 -6.82
CA ASN A 84 3.73 -24.35 -6.52
C ASN A 84 3.14 -23.81 -7.84
N THR A 85 2.23 -24.57 -8.43
CA THR A 85 1.65 -24.27 -9.75
C THR A 85 0.93 -22.92 -9.79
N SER A 86 0.33 -22.50 -8.67
CA SER A 86 -0.30 -21.18 -8.52
C SER A 86 0.75 -20.07 -8.70
N LEU A 87 1.82 -20.10 -7.91
CA LEU A 87 2.89 -19.10 -8.00
C LEU A 87 3.55 -19.12 -9.39
N ILE A 88 3.85 -20.31 -9.93
CA ILE A 88 4.42 -20.45 -11.27
C ILE A 88 3.54 -19.79 -12.33
N SER A 89 2.21 -19.97 -12.27
CA SER A 89 1.26 -19.31 -13.17
C SER A 89 1.30 -17.79 -13.01
N SER A 90 1.27 -17.29 -11.77
CA SER A 90 1.33 -15.85 -11.51
C SER A 90 2.65 -15.22 -11.96
N ILE A 91 3.78 -15.90 -11.81
CA ILE A 91 5.07 -15.42 -12.34
C ILE A 91 5.03 -15.36 -13.88
N LYS A 92 4.38 -16.31 -14.57
CA LYS A 92 4.20 -16.22 -16.05
C LYS A 92 3.43 -14.97 -16.43
N GLU A 93 2.32 -14.69 -15.76
CA GLU A 93 1.49 -13.51 -16.00
C GLU A 93 2.26 -12.21 -15.71
N LEU A 94 2.98 -12.16 -14.58
CA LEU A 94 3.85 -11.05 -14.21
C LEU A 94 4.92 -10.77 -15.28
N ARG A 95 5.56 -11.81 -15.83
CA ARG A 95 6.54 -11.65 -16.91
C ARG A 95 5.94 -11.13 -18.21
N GLN A 96 4.70 -11.53 -18.52
CA GLN A 96 3.98 -11.00 -19.68
C GLN A 96 3.62 -9.53 -19.51
N MET A 97 3.22 -9.13 -18.29
CA MET A 97 2.87 -7.74 -17.97
C MET A 97 4.10 -6.83 -17.87
N TYR A 98 5.16 -7.32 -17.24
CA TYR A 98 6.40 -6.59 -16.95
C TYR A 98 7.54 -7.18 -17.75
N THR A 99 7.53 -6.95 -19.07
CA THR A 99 8.39 -7.62 -20.07
C THR A 99 9.90 -7.44 -19.86
N LYS A 100 10.33 -6.43 -19.10
CA LYS A 100 11.74 -6.23 -18.72
C LYS A 100 12.21 -7.17 -17.60
N THR A 101 11.28 -7.86 -16.92
CA THR A 101 11.59 -8.66 -15.73
C THR A 101 12.29 -9.96 -16.12
N LYS A 102 13.53 -10.08 -15.66
CA LYS A 102 14.29 -11.34 -15.69
C LYS A 102 14.03 -12.12 -14.42
N VAL A 103 13.90 -13.44 -14.53
CA VAL A 103 13.61 -14.31 -13.40
C VAL A 103 14.71 -15.37 -13.27
N PHE A 104 15.30 -15.44 -12.09
CA PHE A 104 16.35 -16.39 -11.75
C PHE A 104 15.90 -17.23 -10.56
N CYS A 105 16.56 -18.37 -10.37
CA CYS A 105 16.36 -19.17 -9.18
C CYS A 105 17.71 -19.45 -8.53
N LEU A 106 17.83 -19.16 -7.23
CA LEU A 106 19.02 -19.41 -6.41
C LEU A 106 18.64 -20.37 -5.29
N SER A 107 19.12 -21.62 -5.38
CA SER A 107 18.74 -22.69 -4.47
C SER A 107 19.96 -23.32 -3.82
N ASN A 108 19.83 -23.63 -2.53
CA ASN A 108 20.72 -24.57 -1.87
C ASN A 108 20.31 -25.99 -2.29
N ILE A 109 21.09 -26.57 -3.20
CA ILE A 109 20.83 -27.89 -3.76
C ILE A 109 22.15 -28.48 -4.27
N PRO A 110 22.45 -29.76 -4.00
CA PRO A 110 23.66 -30.38 -4.54
C PRO A 110 23.56 -30.55 -6.07
N ALA A 111 24.72 -30.72 -6.71
CA ALA A 111 24.83 -30.70 -8.17
C ALA A 111 24.01 -31.81 -8.87
N SER A 112 24.06 -33.04 -8.34
CA SER A 112 23.31 -34.19 -8.85
C SER A 112 21.80 -34.01 -8.77
N GLU A 113 21.30 -33.43 -7.69
CA GLU A 113 19.89 -33.14 -7.45
C GLU A 113 19.42 -32.02 -8.39
N SER A 114 20.25 -30.99 -8.57
CA SER A 114 20.01 -29.94 -9.58
C SER A 114 19.91 -30.54 -10.99
N ASP A 115 20.78 -31.47 -11.35
CA ASP A 115 20.75 -32.12 -12.67
C ASP A 115 19.51 -32.99 -12.84
N ALA A 116 19.09 -33.71 -11.80
CA ALA A 116 17.89 -34.55 -11.83
C ALA A 116 16.60 -33.74 -11.99
N LEU A 117 16.53 -32.54 -11.41
CA LEU A 117 15.35 -31.66 -11.48
C LEU A 117 15.34 -30.72 -12.70
N ARG A 118 16.42 -30.73 -13.51
CA ARG A 118 16.64 -29.78 -14.59
C ARG A 118 15.47 -29.70 -15.57
N ASP A 119 15.01 -30.83 -16.08
CA ASP A 119 13.95 -30.88 -17.10
C ASP A 119 12.61 -30.38 -16.53
N GLU A 120 12.30 -30.73 -15.28
CA GLU A 120 11.07 -30.28 -14.62
C GLU A 120 11.10 -28.76 -14.37
N ILE A 121 12.20 -28.23 -13.85
CA ILE A 121 12.38 -26.78 -13.63
C ILE A 121 12.32 -26.02 -14.97
N GLN A 122 12.92 -26.56 -16.03
CA GLN A 122 12.84 -25.99 -17.39
C GLN A 122 11.40 -26.01 -17.93
N SER A 123 10.63 -27.06 -17.66
CA SER A 123 9.24 -27.20 -18.11
C SER A 123 8.32 -26.09 -17.58
N TRP A 124 8.67 -25.49 -16.43
CA TRP A 124 7.91 -24.37 -15.88
C TRP A 124 8.00 -23.13 -16.77
N GLY A 125 9.08 -22.94 -17.53
CA GLY A 125 9.21 -21.86 -18.51
C GLY A 125 9.26 -20.45 -17.91
N ILE A 126 9.52 -20.31 -16.61
CA ILE A 126 9.61 -19.00 -15.94
C ILE A 126 11.03 -18.57 -15.60
N ILE A 127 11.99 -19.50 -15.50
CA ILE A 127 13.35 -19.23 -15.03
C ILE A 127 14.29 -19.04 -16.24
N ASP A 128 14.96 -17.88 -16.31
CA ASP A 128 15.98 -17.58 -17.30
C ASP A 128 17.28 -18.34 -17.01
N LYS A 129 17.64 -18.48 -15.73
CA LYS A 129 18.78 -19.31 -15.29
C LYS A 129 18.60 -19.84 -13.87
N PHE A 130 18.86 -21.14 -13.70
CA PHE A 130 18.90 -21.83 -12.42
C PHE A 130 20.33 -21.81 -11.85
N ILE A 131 20.48 -21.38 -10.60
CA ILE A 131 21.75 -21.22 -9.89
C ILE A 131 21.72 -22.15 -8.68
N ALA A 132 22.34 -23.31 -8.83
CA ALA A 132 22.45 -24.33 -7.79
C ALA A 132 23.73 -24.13 -6.97
N SER A 133 23.61 -24.14 -5.64
CA SER A 133 24.76 -24.03 -4.74
C SER A 133 25.85 -25.08 -5.01
N GLY A 134 25.47 -26.30 -5.38
CA GLY A 134 26.43 -27.38 -5.67
C GLY A 134 27.24 -27.14 -6.93
N ILE A 135 26.74 -26.31 -7.85
CA ILE A 135 27.42 -25.94 -9.10
C ILE A 135 28.33 -24.72 -8.91
N ILE A 136 27.88 -23.73 -8.12
CA ILE A 136 28.67 -22.52 -7.82
C ILE A 136 29.59 -22.70 -6.60
N CYS A 137 29.50 -23.83 -5.91
CA CYS A 137 30.22 -24.17 -4.69
C CYS A 137 30.09 -23.15 -3.54
N GLN A 138 28.93 -22.48 -3.46
CA GLN A 138 28.60 -21.47 -2.46
C GLN A 138 27.13 -21.60 -2.09
N ARG A 139 26.78 -21.49 -0.81
CA ARG A 139 25.40 -21.69 -0.34
C ARG A 139 24.86 -20.48 0.43
N LYS A 140 23.56 -20.26 0.35
CA LYS A 140 22.86 -19.31 1.25
C LYS A 140 22.94 -19.84 2.70
N PRO A 141 23.03 -18.98 3.73
CA PRO A 141 23.06 -17.51 3.68
C PRO A 141 24.50 -16.91 3.56
N GLU A 142 25.49 -17.67 3.08
CA GLU A 142 26.85 -17.16 2.96
C GLU A 142 26.93 -16.06 1.90
N ARG A 143 27.61 -14.95 2.23
CA ARG A 143 27.76 -13.77 1.36
C ARG A 143 28.20 -14.15 -0.07
N ALA A 144 29.12 -15.10 -0.19
CA ALA A 144 29.69 -15.53 -1.45
C ALA A 144 28.64 -16.09 -2.43
N ALA A 145 27.58 -16.74 -1.95
CA ALA A 145 26.52 -17.26 -2.81
C ALA A 145 25.77 -16.13 -3.55
N TYR A 146 25.49 -15.03 -2.85
CA TYR A 146 24.85 -13.86 -3.44
C TYR A 146 25.77 -13.09 -4.38
N GLU A 147 27.07 -13.01 -4.06
CA GLU A 147 28.07 -12.37 -4.95
C GLU A 147 28.25 -13.16 -6.25
N GLU A 148 28.32 -14.49 -6.19
CA GLU A 148 28.33 -15.34 -7.40
C GLU A 148 27.01 -15.24 -8.16
N CYS A 149 25.87 -15.18 -7.46
CA CYS A 149 24.57 -14.94 -8.08
C CYS A 149 24.56 -13.61 -8.86
N LEU A 150 25.06 -12.51 -8.30
CA LEU A 150 25.12 -11.20 -8.97
C LEU A 150 26.02 -11.22 -10.21
N LYS A 151 27.17 -11.93 -10.17
CA LYS A 151 28.03 -12.13 -11.34
C LYS A 151 27.31 -12.85 -12.47
N ILE A 152 26.43 -13.79 -12.13
CA ILE A 152 25.64 -14.57 -13.09
C ILE A 152 24.45 -13.78 -13.65
N VAL A 153 23.78 -13.02 -12.79
CA VAL A 153 22.57 -12.25 -13.11
C VAL A 153 22.89 -10.99 -13.92
N GLU A 154 24.07 -10.41 -13.70
CA GLU A 154 24.59 -9.22 -14.39
C GLU A 154 23.64 -8.01 -14.32
N THR A 155 22.92 -7.85 -13.21
CA THR A 155 22.13 -6.64 -12.92
C THR A 155 22.59 -5.98 -11.62
N PRO A 156 22.45 -4.64 -11.50
CA PRO A 156 22.76 -3.96 -10.25
C PRO A 156 21.91 -4.52 -9.11
N VAL A 157 22.52 -4.79 -7.96
CA VAL A 157 21.84 -5.37 -6.79
C VAL A 157 20.62 -4.55 -6.34
N SER A 158 20.65 -3.23 -6.52
CA SER A 158 19.54 -2.32 -6.24
C SER A 158 18.29 -2.62 -7.08
N SER A 159 18.44 -3.27 -8.23
CA SER A 159 17.34 -3.67 -9.12
C SER A 159 16.92 -5.14 -8.95
N CYS A 160 17.49 -5.84 -7.96
CA CYS A 160 17.20 -7.23 -7.65
C CYS A 160 16.23 -7.37 -6.47
N ILE A 161 15.17 -8.15 -6.68
CA ILE A 161 14.28 -8.66 -5.64
C ILE A 161 14.71 -10.09 -5.34
N PHE A 162 14.94 -10.41 -4.07
CA PHE A 162 15.24 -11.78 -3.62
C PHE A 162 14.12 -12.30 -2.71
N VAL A 163 13.63 -13.49 -3.01
CA VAL A 163 12.50 -14.13 -2.33
C VAL A 163 12.93 -15.51 -1.84
N ASP A 164 12.73 -15.78 -0.56
CA ASP A 164 13.17 -16.99 0.13
C ASP A 164 12.24 -17.21 1.34
N ASP A 165 11.99 -18.45 1.72
CA ASP A 165 11.14 -18.76 2.88
C ASP A 165 11.90 -18.58 4.22
N LYS A 166 13.24 -18.55 4.19
CA LYS A 166 14.08 -18.43 5.38
C LYS A 166 14.50 -16.98 5.65
N ALA A 167 14.21 -16.51 6.86
CA ALA A 167 14.53 -15.15 7.27
C ALA A 167 16.03 -14.85 7.23
N GLU A 168 16.89 -15.80 7.60
CA GLU A 168 18.34 -15.66 7.56
C GLU A 168 18.89 -15.44 6.15
N ASN A 169 18.29 -16.08 5.14
CA ASN A 169 18.66 -15.90 3.74
C ASN A 169 18.25 -14.51 3.24
N ILE A 170 17.08 -14.03 3.67
CA ILE A 170 16.62 -12.68 3.34
C ILE A 170 17.46 -11.61 4.01
N VAL A 171 17.80 -11.77 5.28
CA VAL A 171 18.66 -10.83 6.02
C VAL A 171 20.02 -10.73 5.34
N ALA A 172 20.65 -11.85 5.01
CA ALA A 172 21.94 -11.86 4.32
C ALA A 172 21.88 -11.13 2.96
N ALA A 173 20.86 -11.40 2.15
CA ALA A 173 20.64 -10.69 0.89
C ALA A 173 20.45 -9.17 1.10
N GLN A 174 19.62 -8.76 2.05
CA GLN A 174 19.38 -7.34 2.32
C GLN A 174 20.66 -6.60 2.73
N THR A 175 21.57 -7.24 3.48
CA THR A 175 22.86 -6.61 3.84
C THR A 175 23.75 -6.28 2.63
N LEU A 176 23.47 -6.90 1.47
CA LEU A 176 24.17 -6.67 0.20
C LEU A 176 23.42 -5.71 -0.73
N GLY A 177 22.24 -5.23 -0.33
CA GLY A 177 21.45 -4.24 -1.07
C GLY A 177 20.28 -4.82 -1.88
N PHE A 178 19.97 -6.10 -1.75
CA PHE A 178 18.80 -6.69 -2.39
C PHE A 178 17.50 -6.18 -1.74
N LYS A 179 16.44 -6.06 -2.54
CA LYS A 179 15.08 -6.01 -2.00
C LYS A 179 14.66 -7.42 -1.58
N GLY A 180 14.83 -7.73 -0.29
CA GLY A 180 14.42 -9.02 0.27
C GLY A 180 12.94 -9.11 0.62
N ILE A 181 12.31 -10.25 0.33
CA ILE A 181 10.93 -10.62 0.72
C ILE A 181 10.97 -12.02 1.34
N VAL A 182 10.53 -12.14 2.59
CA VAL A 182 10.31 -13.46 3.20
C VAL A 182 9.02 -14.03 2.62
N PHE A 183 9.11 -15.19 1.98
CA PHE A 183 7.95 -15.83 1.38
C PHE A 183 7.03 -16.40 2.47
N SER A 184 5.76 -15.96 2.49
CA SER A 184 4.72 -16.51 3.35
C SER A 184 3.68 -17.30 2.56
N ASP A 185 3.17 -16.70 1.48
CA ASP A 185 2.11 -17.23 0.64
C ASP A 185 2.13 -16.56 -0.75
N THR A 186 1.48 -17.23 -1.70
CA THR A 186 1.47 -16.82 -3.10
C THR A 186 0.77 -15.47 -3.31
N ASP A 187 -0.37 -15.23 -2.67
CA ASP A 187 -1.20 -14.06 -2.95
C ASP A 187 -0.50 -12.76 -2.50
N ASN A 188 0.08 -12.77 -1.30
CA ASN A 188 0.86 -11.64 -0.78
C ASN A 188 2.13 -11.40 -1.62
N LEU A 189 2.87 -12.46 -1.98
CA LEU A 189 4.04 -12.30 -2.83
C LEU A 189 3.68 -11.68 -4.18
N VAL A 190 2.62 -12.16 -4.83
CA VAL A 190 2.21 -11.66 -6.14
C VAL A 190 1.81 -10.18 -6.06
N ARG A 191 1.10 -9.77 -5.00
CA ARG A 191 0.78 -8.36 -4.74
C ARG A 191 2.05 -7.51 -4.58
N ASP A 192 2.97 -7.96 -3.74
CA ASP A 192 4.23 -7.24 -3.49
C ASP A 192 5.06 -7.13 -4.78
N LEU A 193 5.10 -8.17 -5.61
CA LEU A 193 5.77 -8.14 -6.91
C LEU A 193 5.10 -7.14 -7.88
N HIS A 194 3.77 -7.06 -7.94
CA HIS A 194 3.09 -6.02 -8.72
C HIS A 194 3.43 -4.61 -8.21
N ASN A 195 3.53 -4.41 -6.89
CA ASN A 195 3.84 -3.11 -6.29
C ASN A 195 5.30 -2.68 -6.56
N LEU A 196 6.22 -3.64 -6.67
CA LEU A 196 7.64 -3.39 -6.96
C LEU A 196 7.93 -3.24 -8.46
N LEU A 197 7.28 -4.04 -9.31
CA LEU A 197 7.55 -4.10 -10.76
C LEU A 197 6.65 -3.13 -11.55
N GLY A 198 5.44 -2.87 -11.08
CA GLY A 198 4.43 -2.08 -11.79
C GLY A 198 4.50 -0.58 -11.52
N ASP A 199 3.90 0.21 -12.40
CA ASP A 199 3.64 1.62 -12.14
C ASP A 199 2.36 1.78 -11.30
N PRO A 200 2.46 2.25 -10.04
CA PRO A 200 1.33 2.34 -9.14
C PRO A 200 0.31 3.37 -9.60
N VAL A 201 0.74 4.45 -10.26
CA VAL A 201 -0.15 5.49 -10.78
C VAL A 201 -0.95 4.94 -11.95
N ALA A 202 -0.29 4.28 -12.90
CA ALA A 202 -0.96 3.65 -14.03
C ALA A 202 -1.97 2.58 -13.59
N ARG A 203 -1.62 1.77 -12.58
CA ARG A 203 -2.51 0.77 -11.98
C ARG A 203 -3.71 1.41 -11.27
N ALA A 204 -3.49 2.46 -10.50
CA ALA A 204 -4.54 3.21 -9.83
C ALA A 204 -5.53 3.82 -10.83
N LYS A 205 -5.00 4.41 -11.90
CA LYS A 205 -5.81 4.96 -12.99
C LYS A 205 -6.68 3.89 -13.65
N ALA A 206 -6.10 2.73 -13.97
CA ALA A 206 -6.84 1.61 -14.55
C ALA A 206 -7.97 1.13 -13.62
N PHE A 207 -7.74 1.08 -12.31
CA PHE A 207 -8.78 0.76 -11.31
C PHE A 207 -9.93 1.78 -11.34
N LEU A 208 -9.60 3.07 -11.31
CA LEU A 208 -10.59 4.16 -11.31
C LEU A 208 -11.43 4.17 -12.61
N GLU A 209 -10.80 3.96 -13.76
CA GLU A 209 -11.49 3.84 -15.06
C GLU A 209 -12.38 2.60 -15.14
N GLY A 210 -11.94 1.47 -14.57
CA GLY A 210 -12.74 0.24 -14.48
C GLY A 210 -13.98 0.42 -13.61
N LYS A 211 -13.85 1.12 -12.48
CA LYS A 211 -14.96 1.49 -11.60
C LYS A 211 -16.03 2.27 -12.35
N LEU A 212 -15.65 3.34 -13.06
CA LEU A 212 -16.58 4.16 -13.85
C LEU A 212 -17.42 3.37 -14.86
N LYS A 213 -16.83 2.35 -15.49
CA LYS A 213 -17.53 1.49 -16.45
C LYS A 213 -18.47 0.48 -15.77
N SER A 214 -18.11 0.02 -14.56
CA SER A 214 -18.88 -0.97 -13.80
C SER A 214 -20.05 -0.37 -13.00
N THR A 215 -19.96 0.89 -12.57
CA THR A 215 -20.94 1.55 -11.68
C THR A 215 -22.14 2.14 -12.43
N GLY A 216 -22.56 1.54 -13.55
CA GLY A 216 -23.80 1.91 -14.25
C GLY A 216 -25.10 1.79 -13.44
N SER A 217 -25.04 1.60 -12.10
CA SER A 217 -26.18 1.55 -11.19
C SER A 217 -25.85 1.61 -9.68
N THR A 218 -24.62 1.95 -9.24
CA THR A 218 -24.33 2.14 -7.80
C THR A 218 -24.09 3.63 -7.54
N SER A 219 -25.07 4.30 -6.92
CA SER A 219 -25.00 5.71 -6.51
C SER A 219 -23.81 5.89 -5.55
N LEU A 220 -22.69 6.44 -6.05
CA LEU A 220 -21.68 7.04 -5.18
C LEU A 220 -22.32 8.25 -4.51
N ASP A 221 -22.15 8.39 -3.20
CA ASP A 221 -22.58 9.60 -2.52
C ASP A 221 -21.85 10.83 -3.10
N SER A 222 -22.56 11.96 -3.17
CA SER A 222 -22.06 13.19 -3.77
C SER A 222 -20.69 13.59 -3.20
N TYR A 223 -20.48 13.44 -1.89
CA TYR A 223 -19.25 13.87 -1.21
C TYR A 223 -18.02 13.06 -1.64
N SER A 224 -18.13 11.74 -1.77
CA SER A 224 -17.06 10.89 -2.33
C SER A 224 -16.61 11.35 -3.71
N GLN A 225 -17.55 11.70 -4.60
CA GLN A 225 -17.26 12.14 -5.95
C GLN A 225 -16.44 13.45 -5.96
N PHE A 226 -16.75 14.38 -5.05
CA PHE A 226 -16.02 15.65 -4.96
C PHE A 226 -14.61 15.50 -4.41
N ILE A 227 -14.39 14.65 -3.41
CA ILE A 227 -13.02 14.38 -2.93
C ILE A 227 -12.17 13.75 -4.03
N MET A 228 -12.75 12.84 -4.82
CA MET A 228 -12.07 12.25 -5.98
C MET A 228 -11.74 13.31 -7.03
N LEU A 229 -12.68 14.21 -7.34
CA LEU A 229 -12.46 15.33 -8.27
C LEU A 229 -11.40 16.30 -7.75
N GLN A 230 -11.46 16.70 -6.49
CA GLN A 230 -10.47 17.59 -5.87
C GLN A 230 -9.07 17.00 -5.92
N SER A 231 -8.95 15.69 -5.65
CA SER A 231 -7.67 15.01 -5.63
C SER A 231 -7.08 14.88 -7.03
N THR A 232 -7.87 14.41 -7.99
CA THR A 232 -7.35 13.98 -9.30
C THR A 232 -7.52 15.01 -10.42
N GLY A 233 -8.45 15.95 -10.28
CA GLY A 233 -8.90 16.84 -11.36
C GLY A 233 -9.68 16.15 -12.49
N ILE A 234 -9.93 14.83 -12.41
CA ILE A 234 -10.58 14.06 -13.47
C ILE A 234 -12.10 14.23 -13.38
N ARG A 235 -12.68 15.04 -14.28
CA ARG A 235 -14.14 15.30 -14.35
C ARG A 235 -14.96 14.07 -14.71
N ASP A 236 -14.37 13.09 -15.40
CA ASP A 236 -15.09 11.86 -15.74
C ASP A 236 -15.35 10.96 -14.52
N LEU A 237 -14.72 11.26 -13.36
CA LEU A 237 -14.97 10.54 -12.09
C LEU A 237 -16.28 10.95 -11.41
N ILE A 238 -16.91 12.04 -11.86
CA ILE A 238 -18.19 12.52 -11.32
C ILE A 238 -19.33 12.15 -12.28
N THR A 239 -20.46 11.70 -11.75
CA THR A 239 -21.69 11.57 -12.55
C THR A 239 -22.18 12.97 -12.93
N PRO A 240 -22.35 13.28 -14.23
CA PRO A 240 -22.84 14.58 -14.64
C PRO A 240 -24.35 14.62 -14.41
N GLU A 241 -24.81 15.12 -13.27
CA GLU A 241 -26.23 15.43 -13.10
C GLU A 241 -26.50 16.56 -12.09
N SER A 242 -27.23 17.55 -12.61
CA SER A 242 -27.94 18.67 -11.99
C SER A 242 -27.21 20.00 -11.76
N ASP A 243 -27.97 21.06 -12.00
CA ASP A 243 -27.57 22.42 -12.32
C ASP A 243 -27.21 23.21 -11.04
N GLY A 244 -26.30 22.66 -10.24
CA GLY A 244 -25.84 23.24 -8.97
C GLY A 244 -26.88 23.25 -7.85
N ARG A 245 -28.06 22.63 -8.03
CA ARG A 245 -29.16 22.64 -7.05
C ARG A 245 -29.54 21.28 -6.45
N ASP A 246 -29.31 20.15 -7.14
CA ASP A 246 -29.82 18.83 -6.72
C ASP A 246 -28.74 17.85 -6.20
N TYR A 247 -27.49 18.29 -6.03
CA TYR A 247 -26.44 17.45 -5.40
C TYR A 247 -26.74 17.05 -3.94
N PHE A 248 -27.70 17.74 -3.31
CA PHE A 248 -28.06 17.62 -1.89
C PHE A 248 -29.23 16.66 -1.61
N GLN A 249 -29.86 16.08 -2.65
CA GLN A 249 -30.97 15.14 -2.50
C GLN A 249 -30.92 14.02 -3.54
N GLN A 250 -30.08 13.00 -3.31
CA GLN A 250 -30.36 11.67 -3.87
C GLN A 250 -30.75 10.72 -2.74
N GLY A 251 -32.07 10.52 -2.57
CA GLY A 251 -32.65 9.49 -1.71
C GLY A 251 -33.52 10.00 -0.56
N SER A 252 -34.43 9.14 -0.09
CA SER A 252 -35.20 9.38 1.13
C SER A 252 -34.27 9.41 2.36
N PRO A 253 -34.51 10.27 3.36
CA PRO A 253 -33.63 10.38 4.52
C PRO A 253 -33.51 9.03 5.25
N ILE A 254 -32.30 8.45 5.28
CA ILE A 254 -32.02 7.22 6.00
C ILE A 254 -31.57 7.60 7.41
N LEU A 255 -32.31 7.16 8.43
CA LEU A 255 -32.01 7.34 9.86
C LEU A 255 -32.05 8.80 10.39
N THR A 256 -32.85 9.68 9.77
CA THR A 256 -33.08 11.06 10.25
C THR A 256 -34.58 11.43 10.32
N THR A 257 -34.89 12.67 10.71
CA THR A 257 -36.24 13.24 10.67
C THR A 257 -36.78 13.30 9.24
N THR A 258 -38.10 13.41 9.08
CA THR A 258 -38.85 13.44 7.80
C THR A 258 -38.41 14.54 6.82
N VAL A 259 -37.67 15.56 7.29
CA VAL A 259 -36.94 16.54 6.48
C VAL A 259 -35.48 16.52 6.94
N HIS A 260 -34.55 16.30 6.00
CA HIS A 260 -33.11 16.43 6.25
C HIS A 260 -32.73 17.90 6.00
N PRO A 261 -32.25 18.65 7.01
CA PRO A 261 -31.78 20.01 6.78
C PRO A 261 -30.54 20.03 5.89
N GLU A 262 -30.39 21.07 5.06
CA GLU A 262 -29.19 21.29 4.25
C GLU A 262 -27.95 21.42 5.17
N GLY A 263 -26.89 20.70 4.84
CA GLY A 263 -25.65 20.64 5.62
C GLY A 263 -24.57 21.54 5.06
N SER A 264 -23.90 22.32 5.91
CA SER A 264 -22.76 23.17 5.51
C SER A 264 -21.52 22.34 5.14
N ASP A 265 -21.31 21.24 5.85
CA ASP A 265 -21.53 19.93 5.25
C ASP A 265 -20.74 19.52 4.01
N THR A 266 -21.59 19.14 3.08
CA THR A 266 -21.36 18.86 1.69
C THR A 266 -21.29 20.16 0.87
N THR A 267 -21.98 21.23 1.26
CA THR A 267 -22.04 22.48 0.47
C THR A 267 -20.69 23.18 0.37
N SER A 268 -19.97 23.35 1.47
CA SER A 268 -18.73 24.16 1.48
C SER A 268 -17.57 23.51 0.71
N PRO A 269 -17.31 22.19 0.87
CA PRO A 269 -16.30 21.49 0.06
C PRO A 269 -16.62 21.52 -1.43
N VAL A 270 -17.90 21.35 -1.80
CA VAL A 270 -18.36 21.40 -3.21
C VAL A 270 -18.09 22.76 -3.85
N LEU A 271 -18.52 23.83 -3.18
CA LEU A 271 -18.38 25.19 -3.68
C LEU A 271 -16.92 25.67 -3.73
N ALA A 272 -16.04 25.02 -2.96
CA ALA A 272 -14.62 25.31 -2.93
C ALA A 272 -13.80 24.50 -3.96
N VAL A 273 -14.40 23.49 -4.62
CA VAL A 273 -13.74 22.62 -5.61
C VAL A 273 -14.25 22.87 -7.02
N LEU A 274 -15.50 23.29 -7.19
CA LEU A 274 -16.09 23.52 -8.51
C LEU A 274 -15.80 24.93 -9.06
N ASP A 275 -15.07 25.00 -10.17
CA ASP A 275 -14.71 26.28 -10.84
C ASP A 275 -15.91 27.03 -11.43
N ASN A 276 -16.97 26.32 -11.83
CA ASN A 276 -18.07 26.86 -12.63
C ASN A 276 -19.33 27.20 -11.81
N VAL A 277 -19.21 27.35 -10.50
CA VAL A 277 -20.37 27.71 -9.65
C VAL A 277 -20.63 29.22 -9.76
N PRO A 278 -21.86 29.66 -10.11
CA PRO A 278 -22.23 31.06 -10.10
C PRO A 278 -21.94 31.72 -8.75
N ILE A 279 -21.43 32.96 -8.78
CA ILE A 279 -21.10 33.73 -7.57
C ILE A 279 -22.33 33.91 -6.65
N ASP A 280 -23.52 34.07 -7.21
CA ASP A 280 -24.77 34.21 -6.46
C ASP A 280 -25.05 32.99 -5.57
N THR A 281 -24.73 31.78 -6.06
CA THR A 281 -24.84 30.54 -5.28
C THR A 281 -23.85 30.52 -4.12
N LYS A 282 -22.61 30.96 -4.36
CA LYS A 282 -21.58 31.05 -3.31
C LYS A 282 -21.94 32.09 -2.25
N LEU A 283 -22.46 33.25 -2.65
CA LEU A 283 -22.90 34.32 -1.75
C LEU A 283 -24.09 33.87 -0.89
N LYS A 284 -25.06 33.18 -1.49
CA LYS A 284 -26.19 32.60 -0.73
C LYS A 284 -25.69 31.64 0.34
N ALA A 285 -24.81 30.70 -0.01
CA ALA A 285 -24.25 29.74 0.95
C ALA A 285 -23.44 30.44 2.06
N ARG A 286 -22.65 31.47 1.71
CA ARG A 286 -21.92 32.29 2.68
C ARG A 286 -22.86 32.92 3.70
N ASP A 287 -23.92 33.60 3.22
CA ASP A 287 -24.86 34.32 4.08
C ASP A 287 -25.63 33.34 4.98
N GLU A 288 -26.01 32.17 4.47
CA GLU A 288 -26.63 31.11 5.27
C GLU A 288 -25.67 30.58 6.36
N ILE A 289 -24.40 30.36 6.05
CA ILE A 289 -23.39 29.93 7.05
C ILE A 289 -23.21 30.99 8.14
N LEU A 290 -23.08 32.26 7.76
CA LEU A 290 -22.91 33.37 8.70
C LEU A 290 -24.15 33.57 9.61
N SER A 291 -25.33 33.18 9.13
CA SER A 291 -26.55 33.18 9.96
C SER A 291 -26.63 32.02 10.95
N ASN A 292 -25.76 31.00 10.82
CA ASN A 292 -25.75 29.76 11.60
C ASN A 292 -24.42 29.55 12.35
N LEU A 293 -23.98 30.56 13.09
CA LEU A 293 -22.83 30.48 13.99
C LEU A 293 -23.26 30.16 15.43
N ASN A 294 -22.39 29.46 16.18
CA ASN A 294 -22.58 29.28 17.62
C ASN A 294 -22.23 30.56 18.41
N SER A 295 -22.37 30.52 19.73
CA SER A 295 -22.06 31.66 20.62
C SER A 295 -20.62 32.15 20.55
N ASP A 296 -19.69 31.29 20.13
CA ASP A 296 -18.27 31.63 19.97
C ASP A 296 -17.99 32.26 18.59
N GLY A 297 -18.97 32.29 17.68
CA GLY A 297 -18.81 32.73 16.29
C GLY A 297 -18.22 31.66 15.38
N LEU A 298 -18.37 30.37 15.74
CA LEU A 298 -17.92 29.24 14.94
C LEU A 298 -19.09 28.62 14.16
N PRO A 299 -18.90 28.26 12.89
CA PRO A 299 -19.97 27.71 12.06
C PRO A 299 -20.43 26.32 12.52
N LEU A 300 -21.74 26.10 12.46
CA LEU A 300 -22.40 24.82 12.78
C LEU A 300 -22.48 23.91 11.54
N CYS A 301 -22.59 22.61 11.75
CA CYS A 301 -22.63 21.60 10.68
C CYS A 301 -23.90 21.67 9.81
N TRP A 302 -25.00 22.18 10.34
CA TRP A 302 -26.30 22.25 9.66
C TRP A 302 -26.72 23.71 9.51
N LEU A 303 -27.29 24.04 8.35
CA LEU A 303 -27.79 25.39 8.03
C LEU A 303 -29.14 25.70 8.70
N GLY A 304 -29.59 24.84 9.63
CA GLY A 304 -30.84 25.00 10.37
C GLY A 304 -30.63 24.93 11.88
N ASN A 305 -31.29 25.87 12.59
CA ASN A 305 -31.26 25.99 14.05
C ASN A 305 -31.83 24.78 14.81
N SER A 306 -32.48 23.83 14.12
CA SER A 306 -33.05 22.63 14.72
C SER A 306 -32.01 21.60 15.17
N ARG A 307 -30.76 21.71 14.71
CA ARG A 307 -29.66 20.78 15.03
C ARG A 307 -28.32 21.53 15.21
N PRO A 308 -28.06 22.13 16.39
CA PRO A 308 -26.83 22.88 16.64
C PRO A 308 -25.64 21.94 16.89
N GLN A 309 -25.18 21.26 15.84
CA GLN A 309 -24.06 20.34 15.90
C GLN A 309 -22.77 21.06 15.48
N PHE A 310 -21.71 20.89 16.27
CA PHE A 310 -20.38 21.38 15.96
C PHE A 310 -19.43 20.25 15.59
N CYS A 311 -18.51 20.53 14.66
CA CYS A 311 -17.42 19.65 14.25
C CYS A 311 -16.24 20.52 13.78
N HIS A 312 -15.04 20.26 14.28
CA HIS A 312 -13.88 21.09 13.95
C HIS A 312 -13.32 20.84 12.54
N CYS A 313 -13.34 19.61 12.01
CA CYS A 313 -12.91 19.35 10.62
C CYS A 313 -13.83 20.08 9.63
N MET A 314 -15.11 20.17 9.97
CA MET A 314 -16.11 20.87 9.20
C MET A 314 -15.95 22.38 9.27
N CYS A 315 -15.69 22.89 10.48
CA CYS A 315 -15.32 24.27 10.71
C CYS A 315 -14.09 24.66 9.86
N ALA A 316 -13.09 23.77 9.76
CA ALA A 316 -11.93 23.95 8.88
C ALA A 316 -12.31 23.97 7.38
N SER A 317 -13.17 23.06 6.93
CA SER A 317 -13.65 23.04 5.53
C SER A 317 -14.43 24.31 5.15
N ILE A 318 -15.27 24.81 6.06
CA ILE A 318 -16.01 26.06 5.89
C ILE A 318 -15.05 27.25 5.86
N PHE A 319 -14.11 27.30 6.79
CA PHE A 319 -13.09 28.35 6.82
C PHE A 319 -12.28 28.38 5.52
N ARG A 320 -11.89 27.20 5.02
CA ARG A 320 -11.25 27.05 3.71
C ARG A 320 -12.07 27.66 2.58
N PHE A 321 -13.37 27.34 2.51
CA PHE A 321 -14.28 27.93 1.51
C PHE A 321 -14.30 29.46 1.58
N PHE A 322 -14.39 30.04 2.78
CA PHE A 322 -14.38 31.49 2.96
C PHE A 322 -13.06 32.11 2.51
N VAL A 323 -11.92 31.56 2.94
CA VAL A 323 -10.60 32.11 2.62
C VAL A 323 -10.27 31.99 1.12
N ILE A 324 -10.62 30.90 0.45
CA ILE A 324 -10.42 30.76 -1.01
C ILE A 324 -11.30 31.71 -1.83
N ASN A 325 -12.37 32.27 -1.25
CA ASN A 325 -13.21 33.27 -1.90
C ASN A 325 -13.01 34.70 -1.32
N ASP A 326 -11.91 34.94 -0.59
CA ASP A 326 -11.54 36.25 -0.02
C ASP A 326 -12.54 36.79 1.02
N TRP A 327 -13.24 35.88 1.72
CA TRP A 327 -14.18 36.16 2.83
C TRP A 327 -13.62 35.77 4.20
N GLY A 328 -12.32 35.52 4.31
CA GLY A 328 -11.70 35.06 5.56
C GLY A 328 -11.93 35.99 6.76
N GLU A 329 -12.07 37.30 6.52
CA GLU A 329 -12.32 38.32 7.55
C GLU A 329 -13.68 38.15 8.25
N ASP A 330 -14.66 37.53 7.58
CA ASP A 330 -15.97 37.24 8.17
C ASP A 330 -15.88 36.14 9.25
N LEU A 331 -14.76 35.38 9.28
CA LEU A 331 -14.54 34.25 10.18
C LEU A 331 -13.20 34.34 10.96
N LEU A 332 -12.76 35.55 11.36
CA LEU A 332 -11.50 35.74 12.10
C LEU A 332 -11.37 34.85 13.37
N ARG A 333 -12.48 34.61 14.08
CA ARG A 333 -12.49 33.76 15.27
C ARG A 333 -12.23 32.29 14.96
N VAL A 334 -12.56 31.85 13.74
CA VAL A 334 -12.31 30.48 13.30
C VAL A 334 -10.81 30.25 13.10
N ASN A 335 -10.09 31.22 12.53
CA ASN A 335 -8.63 31.11 12.38
C ASN A 335 -7.93 30.90 13.73
N ASP A 336 -8.28 31.71 14.73
CA ASP A 336 -7.71 31.56 16.09
C ASP A 336 -8.08 30.22 16.72
N PHE A 337 -9.33 29.79 16.62
CA PHE A 337 -9.77 28.50 17.12
C PHE A 337 -9.00 27.34 16.49
N LEU A 338 -8.82 27.34 15.17
CA LEU A 338 -8.07 26.31 14.44
C LEU A 338 -6.59 26.32 14.83
N CYS A 339 -5.97 27.50 14.98
CA CYS A 339 -4.60 27.59 15.49
C CYS A 339 -4.48 27.02 16.91
N ARG A 340 -5.43 27.33 17.81
CA ARG A 340 -5.44 26.76 19.17
C ARG A 340 -5.61 25.24 19.17
N LEU A 341 -6.45 24.69 18.28
CA LEU A 341 -6.57 23.23 18.13
C LEU A 341 -5.23 22.58 17.75
N LEU A 342 -4.48 23.22 16.85
CA LEU A 342 -3.14 22.77 16.48
C LEU A 342 -2.20 22.91 17.68
N GLU A 343 -2.09 24.09 18.31
CA GLU A 343 -1.21 24.34 19.47
C GLU A 343 -1.40 23.33 20.61
N THR A 344 -2.64 23.01 20.96
CA THR A 344 -2.93 22.08 22.06
C THR A 344 -2.98 20.62 21.62
N ARG A 345 -2.80 20.34 20.32
CA ARG A 345 -2.97 19.02 19.69
C ARG A 345 -4.33 18.36 19.98
N ALA A 346 -5.36 19.17 20.28
CA ALA A 346 -6.69 18.65 20.66
C ALA A 346 -7.39 17.92 19.51
N TYR A 347 -6.99 18.20 18.27
CA TYR A 347 -7.49 17.51 17.08
C TYR A 347 -7.18 16.01 17.07
N LEU A 348 -6.20 15.54 17.86
CA LEU A 348 -5.83 14.12 17.95
C LEU A 348 -6.98 13.22 18.41
N HIS A 349 -7.99 13.77 19.08
CA HIS A 349 -9.20 13.03 19.47
C HIS A 349 -10.13 12.70 18.29
N GLY A 350 -9.87 13.28 17.11
CA GLY A 350 -10.80 13.25 15.99
C GLY A 350 -12.11 13.97 16.35
N SER A 351 -13.09 13.86 15.46
CA SER A 351 -14.40 14.48 15.61
C SER A 351 -15.54 13.47 15.59
N ARG A 352 -16.78 13.97 15.64
CA ARG A 352 -17.98 13.14 15.50
C ARG A 352 -17.98 12.38 14.17
N TYR A 353 -17.60 13.05 13.08
CA TYR A 353 -17.71 12.55 11.71
C TYR A 353 -16.37 12.05 11.15
N TYR A 354 -15.26 12.66 11.56
CA TYR A 354 -13.91 12.36 11.08
C TYR A 354 -13.09 11.78 12.23
N LYS A 355 -13.00 10.44 12.28
CA LYS A 355 -12.29 9.75 13.38
C LYS A 355 -10.78 9.81 13.25
N ASN A 356 -10.26 9.82 12.02
CA ASN A 356 -8.84 9.97 11.79
C ASN A 356 -8.44 11.45 12.00
N PRO A 357 -7.52 11.76 12.93
CA PRO A 357 -7.11 13.14 13.21
C PRO A 357 -6.33 13.80 12.07
N ASP A 358 -5.72 13.02 11.18
CA ASP A 358 -4.95 13.51 10.02
C ASP A 358 -5.83 14.29 9.02
N TRP A 359 -7.16 14.12 9.09
CA TRP A 359 -8.10 14.87 8.27
C TRP A 359 -8.03 16.38 8.47
N LEU A 360 -7.94 16.82 9.74
CA LEU A 360 -7.86 18.25 10.03
C LEU A 360 -6.57 18.82 9.43
N LEU A 361 -5.45 18.11 9.59
CA LEU A 361 -4.17 18.51 9.05
C LEU A 361 -4.20 18.61 7.53
N TYR A 362 -4.82 17.64 6.85
CA TYR A 362 -5.01 17.66 5.40
C TYR A 362 -5.80 18.89 4.93
N ILE A 363 -6.97 19.16 5.53
CA ILE A 363 -7.83 20.29 5.13
C ILE A 363 -7.10 21.62 5.28
N LEU A 364 -6.39 21.80 6.41
CA LEU A 364 -5.68 23.06 6.70
C LEU A 364 -4.39 23.20 5.88
N SER A 365 -3.71 22.10 5.55
CA SER A 365 -2.54 22.12 4.67
C SER A 365 -2.94 22.49 3.24
N ASP A 366 -4.03 21.93 2.73
CA ASP A 366 -4.59 22.28 1.41
C ASP A 366 -5.04 23.75 1.35
N LEU A 367 -5.64 24.28 2.43
CA LEU A 367 -5.93 25.72 2.55
C LEU A 367 -4.65 26.56 2.44
N CYS A 368 -3.60 26.19 3.16
CA CYS A 368 -2.32 26.92 3.14
C CYS A 368 -1.65 26.88 1.76
N GLU A 369 -1.73 25.75 1.05
CA GLU A 369 -1.27 25.58 -0.33
C GLU A 369 -2.06 26.47 -1.30
N SER A 370 -3.38 26.57 -1.12
CA SER A 370 -4.26 27.40 -1.96
C SER A 370 -4.01 28.91 -1.81
N ARG A 371 -3.43 29.34 -0.69
CA ARG A 371 -3.12 30.74 -0.39
C ARG A 371 -1.68 30.88 0.14
N PRO A 372 -0.65 30.66 -0.68
CA PRO A 372 0.74 30.54 -0.20
C PRO A 372 1.30 31.86 0.36
N SER A 373 0.80 33.00 -0.10
CA SER A 373 1.29 34.34 0.28
C SER A 373 0.42 35.06 1.32
N ASP A 374 -0.66 34.42 1.81
CA ASP A 374 -1.53 35.04 2.80
C ASP A 374 -0.85 35.09 4.17
N SER A 375 -0.48 36.30 4.62
CA SER A 375 0.17 36.51 5.92
C SER A 375 -0.71 36.15 7.11
N GLN A 376 -2.05 36.17 6.97
CA GLN A 376 -2.97 35.83 8.06
C GLN A 376 -2.92 34.34 8.43
N LEU A 377 -2.49 33.49 7.49
CA LEU A 377 -2.32 32.05 7.70
C LEU A 377 -0.93 31.67 8.20
N GLN A 378 -0.01 32.62 8.42
CA GLN A 378 1.38 32.28 8.76
C GLN A 378 1.49 31.48 10.06
N ARG A 379 0.79 31.90 11.13
CA ARG A 379 0.72 31.15 12.40
C ARG A 379 0.24 29.72 12.17
N MET A 380 -0.79 29.54 11.34
CA MET A 380 -1.33 28.22 11.02
C MET A 380 -0.31 27.37 10.25
N ARG A 381 0.39 27.93 9.26
CA ARG A 381 1.45 27.22 8.52
C ARG A 381 2.54 26.71 9.44
N ASP A 382 3.05 27.58 10.32
CA ASP A 382 4.13 27.21 11.25
C ASP A 382 3.71 26.05 12.16
N LEU A 383 2.49 26.12 12.72
CA LEU A 383 1.92 25.06 13.55
C LEU A 383 1.66 23.76 12.76
N LEU A 384 1.19 23.86 11.52
CA LEU A 384 0.94 22.69 10.67
C LEU A 384 2.23 21.94 10.36
N VAL A 385 3.33 22.65 10.07
CA VAL A 385 4.64 22.02 9.83
C VAL A 385 5.05 21.18 11.04
N GLU A 386 4.87 21.68 12.25
CA GLU A 386 5.15 20.92 13.49
C GLU A 386 4.22 19.71 13.63
N CYS A 387 2.91 19.93 13.60
CA CYS A 387 1.90 18.88 13.78
C CYS A 387 2.03 17.74 12.75
N VAL A 388 2.28 18.08 11.49
CA VAL A 388 2.44 17.09 10.41
C VAL A 388 3.73 16.31 10.61
N ARG A 389 4.85 16.97 10.96
CA ARG A 389 6.12 16.28 11.24
C ARG A 389 6.02 15.32 12.42
N GLU A 390 5.31 15.69 13.48
CA GLU A 390 5.05 14.81 14.63
C GLU A 390 4.27 13.55 14.24
N ARG A 391 3.44 13.63 13.20
CA ARG A 391 2.58 12.54 12.76
C ARG A 391 3.12 11.72 11.59
N MET A 392 4.16 12.17 10.90
CA MET A 392 4.76 11.44 9.78
C MET A 392 5.13 10.01 10.18
N GLY A 393 4.57 9.03 9.45
CA GLY A 393 4.77 7.62 9.74
C GLY A 393 4.35 7.19 11.15
N PHE A 394 3.39 7.87 11.78
CA PHE A 394 2.95 7.56 13.14
C PHE A 394 2.41 6.13 13.27
N ASP A 395 1.64 5.68 12.28
CA ASP A 395 1.01 4.37 12.22
C ASP A 395 0.99 3.84 10.79
N ASP A 396 0.65 2.55 10.65
CA ASP A 396 0.49 1.88 9.36
C ASP A 396 -0.96 2.00 8.84
N ASN A 397 -1.75 2.97 9.34
CA ASN A 397 -3.09 3.23 8.84
C ASN A 397 -2.98 3.89 7.45
N ILE A 398 -3.29 3.12 6.39
CA ILE A 398 -3.17 3.58 5.00
C ILE A 398 -3.86 4.91 4.73
N PHE A 399 -5.05 5.11 5.28
CA PHE A 399 -5.80 6.33 5.06
C PHE A 399 -5.13 7.55 5.72
N GLY A 400 -4.66 7.38 6.96
CA GLY A 400 -3.83 8.37 7.65
C GLY A 400 -2.54 8.67 6.88
N ALA A 401 -1.84 7.63 6.39
CA ALA A 401 -0.61 7.79 5.62
C ALA A 401 -0.84 8.64 4.35
N VAL A 402 -1.93 8.40 3.61
CA VAL A 402 -2.28 9.23 2.43
C VAL A 402 -2.54 10.68 2.82
N LEU A 403 -3.32 10.93 3.88
CA LEU A 403 -3.62 12.29 4.35
C LEU A 403 -2.34 13.03 4.79
N ARG A 404 -1.46 12.37 5.52
CA ARG A 404 -0.17 12.92 5.95
C ARG A 404 0.74 13.20 4.77
N LEU A 405 0.81 12.29 3.80
CA LEU A 405 1.63 12.46 2.60
C LEU A 405 1.17 13.68 1.79
N LEU A 406 -0.13 13.81 1.54
CA LEU A 406 -0.69 15.00 0.88
C LEU A 406 -0.43 16.28 1.69
N SER A 407 -0.58 16.22 3.03
CA SER A 407 -0.29 17.36 3.91
C SER A 407 1.17 17.80 3.84
N THR A 408 2.12 16.85 3.86
CA THR A 408 3.56 17.16 3.74
C THR A 408 3.86 17.89 2.43
N GLN A 409 3.24 17.43 1.34
CA GLN A 409 3.43 17.98 0.00
C GLN A 409 2.87 19.39 -0.12
N SER A 410 1.65 19.64 0.39
CA SER A 410 1.05 20.97 0.46
C SER A 410 1.88 21.96 1.28
N LEU A 411 2.66 21.47 2.26
CA LEU A 411 3.56 22.27 3.10
C LEU A 411 5.01 22.33 2.57
N GLY A 412 5.31 21.73 1.42
CA GLY A 412 6.62 21.81 0.77
C GLY A 412 7.69 20.84 1.30
N PHE A 413 7.31 19.73 1.91
CA PHE A 413 8.23 18.64 2.30
C PHE A 413 7.64 17.25 1.99
N GLN A 414 8.34 16.17 2.33
CA GLN A 414 7.95 14.80 1.97
C GLN A 414 8.06 13.84 3.17
N SER A 415 7.30 12.74 3.12
CA SER A 415 7.38 11.62 4.06
C SER A 415 7.70 10.31 3.35
N GLU A 416 8.96 9.85 3.44
CA GLU A 416 9.38 8.58 2.85
C GLU A 416 8.65 7.38 3.48
N ARG A 417 8.39 7.43 4.79
CA ARG A 417 7.70 6.35 5.50
C ARG A 417 6.23 6.25 5.09
N ASP A 418 5.51 7.37 5.04
CA ASP A 418 4.11 7.33 4.60
C ASP A 418 4.00 6.96 3.12
N LEU A 419 4.92 7.45 2.26
CA LEU A 419 4.98 7.01 0.85
C LEU A 419 5.20 5.51 0.73
N LYS A 420 6.08 4.94 1.55
CA LYS A 420 6.31 3.49 1.58
C LYS A 420 5.06 2.71 1.98
N ILE A 421 4.36 3.14 3.05
CA ILE A 421 3.08 2.53 3.47
C ILE A 421 2.08 2.56 2.32
N VAL A 422 1.95 3.71 1.64
CA VAL A 422 1.03 3.86 0.51
C VAL A 422 1.39 2.92 -0.64
N LEU A 423 2.66 2.82 -1.02
CA LEU A 423 3.09 1.96 -2.13
C LEU A 423 2.94 0.47 -1.82
N ASP A 424 3.22 0.04 -0.58
CA ASP A 424 3.18 -1.37 -0.17
C ASP A 424 1.73 -1.90 -0.10
N GLU A 425 0.74 -1.05 0.18
CA GLU A 425 -0.67 -1.43 0.38
C GLU A 425 -1.54 -1.41 -0.90
N GLN A 426 -0.96 -1.16 -2.07
CA GLN A 426 -1.71 -1.22 -3.34
C GLN A 426 -2.14 -2.68 -3.62
N GLN A 427 -3.42 -2.87 -3.95
CA GLN A 427 -4.01 -4.19 -4.21
C GLN A 427 -3.78 -4.62 -5.67
N LEU A 428 -3.97 -5.92 -5.95
CA LEU A 428 -3.74 -6.49 -7.29
C LEU A 428 -4.53 -5.79 -8.40
N ASP A 429 -5.77 -5.40 -8.11
CA ASP A 429 -6.63 -4.66 -9.04
C ASP A 429 -6.20 -3.20 -9.29
N GLY A 430 -5.14 -2.74 -8.62
CA GLY A 430 -4.56 -1.41 -8.75
C GLY A 430 -5.15 -0.37 -7.80
N GLY A 431 -6.24 -0.69 -7.09
CA GLY A 431 -6.81 0.18 -6.07
C GLY A 431 -6.18 -0.01 -4.70
N TRP A 432 -6.64 0.76 -3.72
CA TRP A 432 -6.37 0.54 -2.30
C TRP A 432 -7.60 0.01 -1.59
N GLU A 433 -7.40 -0.56 -0.40
CA GLU A 433 -8.47 -1.13 0.41
C GLU A 433 -9.51 -0.09 0.86
N LEU A 434 -10.63 -0.59 1.38
CA LEU A 434 -11.71 0.28 1.84
C LEU A 434 -11.24 1.15 3.02
N ALA A 435 -11.17 2.46 2.82
CA ALA A 435 -11.05 3.42 3.92
C ALA A 435 -12.43 3.94 4.33
N TRP A 436 -12.50 4.42 5.57
CA TRP A 436 -13.67 5.03 6.19
C TRP A 436 -13.36 6.51 6.44
N PRO A 437 -13.50 7.37 5.42
CA PRO A 437 -13.00 8.72 5.54
C PRO A 437 -13.93 9.56 6.45
N TRP A 438 -15.23 9.23 6.50
CA TRP A 438 -16.19 9.79 7.46
C TRP A 438 -17.26 8.77 7.87
N GLY A 439 -18.02 9.09 8.92
CA GLY A 439 -19.15 8.28 9.38
C GLY A 439 -20.40 9.11 9.69
N HIS A 440 -21.58 8.48 9.70
CA HIS A 440 -22.79 9.13 10.19
C HIS A 440 -22.75 9.14 11.72
N GLY A 441 -23.23 10.22 12.35
CA GLY A 441 -23.12 10.46 13.80
C GLY A 441 -23.82 9.45 14.73
N VAL A 442 -24.30 8.31 14.22
CA VAL A 442 -24.85 7.17 14.95
C VAL A 442 -23.90 5.99 14.71
N GLU A 443 -23.35 5.40 15.77
CA GLU A 443 -22.37 4.31 15.72
C GLU A 443 -22.93 3.10 14.97
N SER A 444 -22.59 2.97 13.68
CA SER A 444 -22.56 1.72 12.87
C SER A 444 -22.57 1.97 11.34
N LEU A 445 -22.86 3.18 10.86
CA LEU A 445 -22.75 3.49 9.41
C LEU A 445 -21.50 4.31 9.10
N GLN A 446 -20.47 3.62 8.65
CA GLN A 446 -19.31 4.23 7.99
C GLN A 446 -19.57 4.22 6.47
N VAL A 447 -19.24 5.32 5.79
CA VAL A 447 -19.30 5.38 4.32
C VAL A 447 -17.90 5.07 3.82
N GLY A 448 -17.73 3.89 3.24
CA GLY A 448 -16.45 3.42 2.75
C GLY A 448 -16.39 3.51 1.23
N ASN A 449 -15.29 4.04 0.69
CA ASN A 449 -15.12 4.11 -0.75
C ASN A 449 -13.66 3.89 -1.17
N ARG A 450 -13.39 2.73 -1.81
CA ARG A 450 -12.08 2.40 -2.38
C ARG A 450 -11.65 3.42 -3.45
N GLY A 451 -12.60 4.00 -4.19
CA GLY A 451 -12.35 5.02 -5.20
C GLY A 451 -11.78 6.31 -4.61
N VAL A 452 -12.30 6.75 -3.46
CA VAL A 452 -11.78 7.95 -2.75
C VAL A 452 -10.34 7.72 -2.31
N LEU A 453 -10.07 6.61 -1.60
CA LEU A 453 -8.69 6.33 -1.17
C LEU A 453 -7.76 6.18 -2.37
N THR A 454 -8.19 5.47 -3.42
CA THR A 454 -7.36 5.26 -4.62
C THR A 454 -7.05 6.58 -5.33
N ALA A 455 -8.03 7.47 -5.47
CA ALA A 455 -7.84 8.80 -6.05
C ALA A 455 -6.83 9.64 -5.25
N MET A 456 -6.97 9.65 -3.92
CA MET A 456 -6.06 10.38 -3.04
C MET A 456 -4.64 9.78 -3.05
N ALA A 457 -4.52 8.45 -2.96
CA ALA A 457 -3.25 7.74 -2.98
C ALA A 457 -2.51 7.94 -4.32
N MET A 458 -3.23 7.84 -5.45
CA MET A 458 -2.68 8.11 -6.78
C MET A 458 -2.08 9.52 -6.85
N THR A 459 -2.86 10.53 -6.44
CA THR A 459 -2.43 11.93 -6.40
C THR A 459 -1.20 12.12 -5.51
N ALA A 460 -1.20 11.49 -4.33
CA ALA A 460 -0.09 11.59 -3.39
C ALA A 460 1.20 10.98 -3.95
N ILE A 461 1.10 9.86 -4.68
CA ILE A 461 2.24 9.23 -5.36
C ILE A 461 2.74 10.10 -6.52
N GLU A 462 1.84 10.65 -7.34
CA GLU A 462 2.20 11.55 -8.45
C GLU A 462 2.96 12.78 -7.94
N ARG A 463 2.45 13.45 -6.90
CA ARG A 463 3.09 14.61 -6.28
C ARG A 463 4.45 14.28 -5.66
N ALA A 464 4.60 13.10 -5.06
CA ALA A 464 5.89 12.65 -4.53
C ALA A 464 6.92 12.49 -5.64
N ASN A 465 6.51 12.02 -6.83
CA ASN A 465 7.41 11.86 -7.98
C ASN A 465 7.80 13.19 -8.64
N MET A 466 6.95 14.22 -8.56
CA MET A 466 7.22 15.55 -9.15
C MET A 466 8.17 16.42 -8.33
N CYS A 467 8.36 16.12 -7.04
CA CYS A 467 9.25 16.89 -6.15
C CYS A 467 10.74 16.49 -6.26
N PHE A 468 11.11 15.63 -7.21
CA PHE A 468 12.48 15.14 -7.42
C PHE A 468 12.97 15.32 -8.86
#